data_AF-A0AAF0EZ97-F1
#
_entry.id   AF-A0AAF0EZ97-F1
#
_cell.length_a   1.000
_cell.length_b   1.000
_cell.length_c   1.000
_cell.angle_alpha   90.00
_cell.angle_beta   90.00
_cell.angle_gamma   90.00
#
_symmetry.space_group_name_H-M   'P 1'
#
loop_
_entity.id
_entity.type
_entity.pdbx_description
1 polymer ?
#
loop_
_entity_poly.entity_id
_entity_poly.type
_entity_poly.pdbx_seq_one_letter_code
_entity_poly.pdbx_strand_id
1 'polypeptide(L)'
;MANAASNFLSRFAVPLGLSAIAVQASLYDVPGGYRAVLFDRFTGVQKKPSMEGTHFLVPWLQKAILYDVRIKPRTISTTTGSKDLQMVTLSLRVLSRPDVAHLPQIYQSLGQDYDERVLPSIGNEVLKATVAQFDAAELITQREVVSARIREDLLNRAREFNIVLEDVSITHLTFGQEFTKAVEQKQIAQQDAERAKFVVEKAEQERQASVVRAEGEAEAASLITRALDKAGDGLLTMRRIEASQDIAKTLSTARNVTYLPHGNNVLAAVLVGERVVLVPYREQHVPTYHAWMQNEALREATGSSALSYEEEVEMQKSWRNDEDTDDDRDALLTTCPMVGDINLFLSEQYDENDADAPPRMGGELNVMIADTAYRRQGLASEALRLLFYYVTARPTPLPHGESQGRSPLMLDPTHIFSRIHESNAASRALFEDLGFVVGKESNVFSEMELQVVDASALKRTAPRAVLFWPEAGV
;
A
#
# COMPACT_ATOMS: atom_id res chain seq x y z
N MET A 1 -83.74 -57.45 -26.58
CA MET A 1 -83.02 -57.33 -25.28
C MET A 1 -81.95 -56.23 -25.27
N ALA A 2 -81.27 -55.92 -26.39
CA ALA A 2 -80.22 -54.88 -26.44
C ALA A 2 -80.68 -53.47 -25.99
N ASN A 3 -81.88 -53.02 -26.39
CA ASN A 3 -82.40 -51.68 -26.04
C ASN A 3 -82.83 -51.52 -24.57
N ALA A 4 -83.14 -52.62 -23.88
CA ALA A 4 -83.49 -52.59 -22.45
C ALA A 4 -82.22 -52.51 -21.59
N ALA A 5 -81.17 -53.23 -21.98
CA ALA A 5 -79.87 -53.18 -21.33
C ALA A 5 -79.19 -51.81 -21.51
N SER A 6 -79.27 -51.19 -22.70
CA SER A 6 -78.71 -49.85 -22.93
C SER A 6 -79.42 -48.76 -22.13
N ASN A 7 -80.76 -48.81 -22.04
CA ASN A 7 -81.55 -47.87 -21.24
C ASN A 7 -81.37 -48.06 -19.73
N PHE A 8 -81.10 -49.27 -19.27
CA PHE A 8 -80.76 -49.54 -17.88
C PHE A 8 -79.34 -49.02 -17.56
N LEU A 9 -78.36 -49.33 -18.41
CA LEU A 9 -76.99 -48.85 -18.26
C LEU A 9 -76.90 -47.32 -18.31
N SER A 10 -77.60 -46.64 -19.22
CA SER A 10 -77.57 -45.19 -19.32
C SER A 10 -78.22 -44.48 -18.12
N ARG A 11 -79.27 -45.07 -17.54
CA ARG A 11 -79.93 -44.54 -16.33
C ARG A 11 -79.02 -44.53 -15.10
N PHE A 12 -78.09 -45.48 -14.98
CA PHE A 12 -77.13 -45.52 -13.88
C PHE A 12 -75.79 -44.89 -14.23
N ALA A 13 -75.36 -44.91 -15.50
CA ALA A 13 -74.08 -44.38 -15.94
C ALA A 13 -73.99 -42.85 -15.80
N VAL A 14 -75.08 -42.12 -16.09
CA VAL A 14 -75.11 -40.64 -15.95
C VAL A 14 -74.94 -40.19 -14.48
N PRO A 15 -75.73 -40.68 -13.51
CA PRO A 15 -75.54 -40.30 -12.11
C PRO A 15 -74.21 -40.82 -11.54
N LEU A 16 -73.74 -42.01 -11.94
CA LEU A 16 -72.39 -42.49 -11.57
C LEU A 16 -71.30 -41.56 -12.10
N GLY A 17 -71.36 -41.17 -13.36
CA GLY A 17 -70.40 -40.24 -13.97
C GLY A 17 -70.42 -38.86 -13.28
N LEU A 18 -71.60 -38.29 -13.04
CA LEU A 18 -71.73 -37.02 -12.30
C LEU A 18 -71.19 -37.13 -10.87
N SER A 19 -71.45 -38.25 -10.18
CA SER A 19 -70.93 -38.49 -8.83
C SER A 19 -69.40 -38.63 -8.83
N ALA A 20 -68.82 -39.31 -9.81
CA ALA A 20 -67.38 -39.44 -9.96
C ALA A 20 -66.71 -38.08 -10.24
N ILE A 21 -67.31 -37.26 -11.12
CA ILE A 21 -66.85 -35.89 -11.38
C ILE A 21 -66.96 -35.04 -10.12
N ALA A 22 -68.07 -35.14 -9.38
CA ALA A 22 -68.27 -34.39 -8.14
C ALA A 22 -67.23 -34.77 -7.07
N VAL A 23 -66.99 -36.07 -6.87
CA VAL A 23 -65.95 -36.55 -5.94
C VAL A 23 -64.56 -36.10 -6.40
N GLN A 24 -64.24 -36.24 -7.68
CA GLN A 24 -62.96 -35.81 -8.23
C GLN A 24 -62.74 -34.30 -8.07
N ALA A 25 -63.77 -33.48 -8.32
CA ALA A 25 -63.69 -32.03 -8.14
C ALA A 25 -63.62 -31.63 -6.66
N SER A 26 -64.10 -32.48 -5.75
CA SER A 26 -64.07 -32.25 -4.31
C SER A 26 -62.73 -32.63 -3.68
N LEU A 27 -61.93 -33.44 -4.36
CA LEU A 27 -60.60 -33.80 -3.88
C LEU A 27 -59.58 -32.75 -4.31
N TYR A 28 -58.72 -32.34 -3.38
CA TYR A 28 -57.57 -31.50 -3.67
C TYR A 28 -56.35 -31.98 -2.90
N ASP A 29 -55.19 -31.85 -3.53
CA ASP A 29 -53.93 -32.31 -2.96
C ASP A 29 -53.11 -31.11 -2.46
N VAL A 30 -52.57 -31.25 -1.26
CA VAL A 30 -51.60 -30.31 -0.68
C VAL A 30 -50.21 -30.92 -0.80
N PRO A 31 -49.34 -30.39 -1.67
CA PRO A 31 -47.99 -30.91 -1.84
C PRO A 31 -47.12 -30.73 -0.59
N GLY A 32 -46.09 -31.56 -0.45
CA GLY A 32 -45.15 -31.49 0.67
C GLY A 32 -44.49 -30.11 0.77
N GLY A 33 -44.43 -29.57 1.99
CA GLY A 33 -43.93 -28.21 2.24
C GLY A 33 -44.90 -27.08 1.90
N TYR A 34 -46.15 -27.41 1.55
CA TYR A 34 -47.25 -26.45 1.45
C TYR A 34 -48.29 -26.72 2.54
N ARG A 35 -49.09 -25.70 2.85
CA ARG A 35 -50.29 -25.79 3.69
C ARG A 35 -51.43 -25.10 2.99
N ALA A 36 -52.66 -25.58 3.17
CA ALA A 36 -53.81 -24.98 2.53
C ALA A 36 -54.68 -24.21 3.53
N VAL A 37 -54.99 -22.97 3.22
CA VAL A 37 -55.99 -22.18 3.92
C VAL A 37 -57.31 -22.31 3.16
N LEU A 38 -58.36 -22.81 3.81
CA LEU A 38 -59.67 -22.94 3.19
C LEU A 38 -60.47 -21.64 3.34
N PHE A 39 -60.95 -21.13 2.22
CA PHE A 39 -61.96 -20.09 2.17
C PHE A 39 -63.32 -20.71 1.86
N ASP A 40 -64.28 -20.53 2.76
CA ASP A 40 -65.68 -20.90 2.60
C ASP A 40 -66.52 -19.65 2.30
N ARG A 41 -67.40 -19.73 1.29
CA ARG A 41 -68.20 -18.56 0.89
C ARG A 41 -69.22 -18.10 1.95
N PHE A 42 -69.64 -18.97 2.87
CA PHE A 42 -70.60 -18.60 3.92
C PHE A 42 -69.93 -18.22 5.24
N THR A 43 -68.88 -18.96 5.64
CA THR A 43 -68.22 -18.76 6.94
C THR A 43 -66.90 -18.01 6.86
N GLY A 44 -66.40 -17.73 5.65
CA GLY A 44 -65.13 -17.06 5.42
C GLY A 44 -63.93 -18.01 5.55
N VAL A 45 -62.80 -17.48 6.01
CA VAL A 45 -61.57 -18.27 6.13
C VAL A 45 -61.63 -19.20 7.35
N GLN A 46 -61.38 -20.49 7.16
CA GLN A 46 -61.36 -21.47 8.24
C GLN A 46 -60.16 -21.27 9.16
N LYS A 47 -60.36 -21.50 10.47
CA LYS A 47 -59.36 -21.26 11.52
C LYS A 47 -58.21 -22.28 11.54
N LYS A 48 -58.40 -23.47 10.99
CA LYS A 48 -57.37 -24.52 10.95
C LYS A 48 -56.88 -24.70 9.52
N PRO A 49 -55.57 -24.56 9.26
CA PRO A 49 -55.01 -24.87 7.96
C PRO A 49 -54.94 -26.38 7.75
N SER A 50 -55.16 -26.82 6.51
CA SER A 50 -54.98 -28.22 6.12
C SER A 50 -53.50 -28.53 5.97
N MET A 51 -53.13 -29.73 6.43
CA MET A 51 -51.78 -30.27 6.36
C MET A 51 -51.47 -30.76 4.94
N GLU A 52 -50.30 -31.36 4.74
CA GLU A 52 -49.96 -32.06 3.50
C GLU A 52 -50.83 -33.31 3.30
N GLY A 53 -51.11 -33.65 2.04
CA GLY A 53 -51.92 -34.80 1.64
C GLY A 53 -53.23 -34.42 0.94
N THR A 54 -54.00 -35.45 0.58
CA THR A 54 -55.29 -35.30 -0.10
C THR A 54 -56.39 -34.94 0.89
N HIS A 55 -57.11 -33.87 0.61
CA HIS A 55 -58.17 -33.34 1.43
C HIS A 55 -59.46 -33.18 0.62
N PHE A 56 -60.59 -33.10 1.32
CA PHE A 56 -61.90 -32.89 0.71
C PHE A 56 -62.33 -31.43 0.88
N LEU A 57 -62.73 -30.80 -0.22
CA LEU A 57 -63.41 -29.51 -0.25
C LEU A 57 -64.74 -29.66 -0.97
N VAL A 58 -65.71 -28.82 -0.65
CA VAL A 58 -66.94 -28.73 -1.44
C VAL A 58 -66.63 -27.81 -2.64
N PRO A 59 -66.68 -28.31 -3.90
CA PRO A 59 -66.51 -27.47 -5.10
C PRO A 59 -67.50 -26.31 -5.02
N TRP A 60 -67.32 -25.19 -5.74
CA TRP A 60 -68.20 -24.00 -5.74
C TRP A 60 -68.39 -23.22 -4.41
N LEU A 61 -68.34 -23.89 -3.26
CA LEU A 61 -68.51 -23.34 -1.91
C LEU A 61 -67.17 -23.03 -1.23
N GLN A 62 -66.19 -23.91 -1.40
CA GLN A 62 -64.89 -23.81 -0.74
C GLN A 62 -63.77 -23.66 -1.77
N LYS A 63 -62.77 -22.85 -1.43
CA LYS A 63 -61.54 -22.66 -2.21
C LYS A 63 -60.33 -22.90 -1.33
N ALA A 64 -59.48 -23.85 -1.71
CA ALA A 64 -58.20 -24.07 -1.07
C ALA A 64 -57.15 -23.10 -1.62
N ILE A 65 -56.49 -22.37 -0.72
CA ILE A 65 -55.41 -21.44 -1.04
C ILE A 65 -54.10 -22.04 -0.53
N LEU A 66 -53.20 -22.37 -1.43
CA LEU A 66 -51.92 -22.99 -1.09
C LEU A 66 -50.92 -21.93 -0.64
N TYR A 67 -50.31 -22.17 0.51
CA TYR A 67 -49.22 -21.39 1.09
C TYR A 67 -47.96 -22.22 1.13
N ASP A 68 -46.86 -21.65 0.63
CA ASP A 68 -45.54 -22.23 0.79
C ASP A 68 -45.02 -21.94 2.21
N VAL A 69 -44.78 -23.00 2.98
CA VAL A 69 -44.30 -22.91 4.37
C VAL A 69 -42.81 -23.20 4.49
N ARG A 70 -42.10 -23.32 3.35
CA ARG A 70 -40.65 -23.51 3.31
C ARG A 70 -39.93 -22.23 3.69
N ILE A 71 -38.69 -22.40 4.15
CA ILE A 71 -37.80 -21.28 4.47
C ILE A 71 -37.42 -20.58 3.16
N LYS A 72 -37.66 -19.27 3.10
CA LYS A 72 -37.28 -18.43 1.95
C LYS A 72 -36.24 -17.40 2.38
N PRO A 73 -35.12 -17.27 1.64
CA PRO A 73 -34.17 -16.19 1.87
C PRO A 73 -34.70 -14.89 1.27
N ARG A 74 -34.55 -13.80 2.01
CA ARG A 74 -34.79 -12.44 1.53
C ARG A 74 -33.67 -11.52 1.96
N THR A 75 -33.24 -10.64 1.06
CA THR A 75 -32.26 -9.60 1.37
C THR A 75 -32.98 -8.27 1.52
N ILE A 76 -32.69 -7.56 2.61
CA ILE A 76 -33.22 -6.24 2.92
C ILE A 76 -32.03 -5.30 3.02
N SER A 77 -32.01 -4.25 2.20
CA SER A 77 -30.99 -3.22 2.26
C SER A 77 -31.60 -1.91 2.75
N THR A 78 -30.87 -1.22 3.63
CA THR A 78 -31.26 0.09 4.15
C THR A 78 -30.04 0.97 4.32
N THR A 79 -30.23 2.26 4.09
CA THR A 79 -29.23 3.28 4.40
C THR A 79 -29.77 4.13 5.55
N THR A 80 -28.99 4.25 6.63
CA THR A 80 -29.36 4.96 7.85
C THR A 80 -28.16 5.66 8.47
N GLY A 81 -28.43 6.69 9.27
CA GLY A 81 -27.42 7.32 10.11
C GLY A 81 -27.09 6.47 11.33
N SER A 82 -25.82 6.41 11.71
CA SER A 82 -25.34 5.95 13.02
C SER A 82 -25.55 7.03 14.10
N LYS A 83 -25.22 6.70 15.34
CA LYS A 83 -25.31 7.63 16.49
C LYS A 83 -24.45 8.87 16.33
N ASP A 84 -23.30 8.75 15.67
CA ASP A 84 -22.37 9.83 15.32
C ASP A 84 -22.66 10.49 13.96
N LEU A 85 -23.90 10.33 13.46
CA LEU A 85 -24.41 10.95 12.22
C LEU A 85 -23.67 10.52 10.94
N GLN A 86 -23.02 9.35 10.95
CA GLN A 86 -22.40 8.79 9.76
C GLN A 86 -23.40 7.97 8.95
N MET A 87 -23.37 8.12 7.62
CA MET A 87 -24.24 7.36 6.74
C MET A 87 -23.70 5.94 6.56
N VAL A 88 -24.50 4.95 6.96
CA VAL A 88 -24.17 3.53 6.86
C VAL A 88 -25.21 2.83 5.99
N THR A 89 -24.74 2.06 5.02
CA THR A 89 -25.57 1.16 4.22
C THR A 89 -25.40 -0.26 4.71
N LEU A 90 -26.48 -0.87 5.18
CA LEU A 90 -26.50 -2.24 5.68
C LEU A 90 -27.40 -3.09 4.80
N SER A 91 -26.95 -4.31 4.50
CA SER A 91 -27.74 -5.34 3.84
C SER A 91 -27.87 -6.56 4.74
N LEU A 92 -29.10 -6.90 5.10
CA LEU A 92 -29.46 -8.01 5.95
C LEU A 92 -30.02 -9.15 5.11
N ARG A 93 -29.55 -10.37 5.34
CA ARG A 93 -30.20 -11.58 4.84
C ARG A 93 -31.04 -12.17 5.96
N VAL A 94 -32.31 -12.41 5.65
CA VAL A 94 -33.29 -12.98 6.56
C VAL A 94 -33.81 -14.26 5.94
N LEU A 95 -33.79 -15.34 6.72
CA LEU A 95 -34.43 -16.60 6.38
C LEU A 95 -35.75 -16.67 7.14
N SER A 96 -36.86 -16.58 6.41
CA SER A 96 -38.19 -16.51 7.02
C SER A 96 -39.12 -17.59 6.50
N ARG A 97 -40.08 -17.98 7.34
CA ARG A 97 -41.25 -18.80 6.96
C ARG A 97 -42.47 -18.33 7.76
N PRO A 98 -43.70 -18.58 7.27
CA PRO A 98 -44.88 -18.21 8.02
C PRO A 98 -45.13 -19.20 9.17
N ASP A 99 -45.74 -18.75 10.26
CA ASP A 99 -46.19 -19.66 11.30
C ASP A 99 -47.39 -20.48 10.81
N VAL A 100 -47.23 -21.81 10.82
CA VAL A 100 -48.22 -22.77 10.33
C VAL A 100 -49.52 -22.68 11.14
N ALA A 101 -49.46 -22.41 12.45
CA ALA A 101 -50.65 -22.35 13.30
C ALA A 101 -51.54 -21.15 12.97
N HIS A 102 -50.93 -20.02 12.58
CA HIS A 102 -51.60 -18.75 12.37
C HIS A 102 -51.76 -18.36 10.88
N LEU A 103 -51.51 -19.29 9.95
CA LEU A 103 -51.68 -19.08 8.50
C LEU A 103 -53.01 -18.42 8.09
N PRO A 104 -54.18 -18.79 8.66
CA PRO A 104 -55.44 -18.11 8.34
C PRO A 104 -55.43 -16.62 8.69
N GLN A 105 -54.80 -16.25 9.82
CA GLN A 105 -54.70 -14.87 10.25
C GLN A 105 -53.73 -14.08 9.37
N ILE A 106 -52.62 -14.70 8.96
CA ILE A 106 -51.66 -14.14 8.01
C ILE A 106 -52.36 -13.85 6.67
N TYR A 107 -53.15 -14.80 6.15
CA TYR A 107 -53.89 -14.58 4.90
C TYR A 107 -54.90 -13.42 5.00
N GLN A 108 -55.63 -13.32 6.12
CA GLN A 108 -56.62 -12.26 6.32
C GLN A 108 -55.99 -10.87 6.48
N SER A 109 -54.88 -10.77 7.20
CA SER A 109 -54.25 -9.49 7.54
C SER A 109 -53.21 -9.04 6.50
N LEU A 110 -52.39 -9.97 6.02
CA LEU A 110 -51.22 -9.72 5.17
C LEU A 110 -51.41 -10.12 3.71
N GLY A 111 -52.22 -11.15 3.45
CA GLY A 111 -52.38 -11.73 2.12
C GLY A 111 -51.33 -12.80 1.80
N GLN A 112 -51.23 -13.20 0.54
CA GLN A 112 -50.28 -14.22 0.09
C GLN A 112 -48.83 -13.70 0.05
N ASP A 113 -48.64 -12.42 -0.28
CA ASP A 113 -47.34 -11.75 -0.38
C ASP A 113 -46.91 -11.13 0.96
N TYR A 114 -47.11 -11.87 2.04
CA TYR A 114 -46.88 -11.39 3.41
C TYR A 114 -45.40 -11.01 3.65
N ASP A 115 -44.48 -11.75 3.04
CA ASP A 115 -43.04 -11.59 3.15
C ASP A 115 -42.56 -10.34 2.39
N GLU A 116 -43.11 -10.06 1.21
CA GLU A 116 -42.79 -8.86 0.44
C GLU A 116 -43.26 -7.58 1.12
N ARG A 117 -44.43 -7.65 1.77
CA ARG A 117 -45.07 -6.48 2.38
C ARG A 117 -44.51 -6.14 3.75
N VAL A 118 -44.26 -7.15 4.59
CA VAL A 118 -43.92 -6.92 6.01
C VAL A 118 -42.41 -6.85 6.23
N LEU A 119 -41.64 -7.79 5.67
CA LEU A 119 -40.21 -7.93 6.01
C LEU A 119 -39.39 -6.67 5.72
N PRO A 120 -39.51 -6.00 4.55
CA PRO A 120 -38.78 -4.76 4.30
C PRO A 120 -39.18 -3.65 5.28
N SER A 121 -40.45 -3.58 5.68
CA SER A 121 -40.93 -2.55 6.58
C SER A 121 -40.37 -2.72 7.99
N ILE A 122 -40.49 -3.92 8.57
CA ILE A 122 -39.96 -4.21 9.91
C ILE A 122 -38.42 -4.20 9.92
N GLY A 123 -37.79 -4.66 8.83
CA GLY A 123 -36.34 -4.67 8.69
C GLY A 123 -35.78 -3.27 8.67
N ASN A 124 -36.38 -2.36 7.89
CA ASN A 124 -35.98 -0.96 7.86
C ASN A 124 -36.21 -0.24 9.20
N GLU A 125 -37.33 -0.53 9.88
CA GLU A 125 -37.64 0.03 11.20
C GLU A 125 -36.58 -0.38 12.23
N VAL A 126 -36.35 -1.69 12.39
CA VAL A 126 -35.40 -2.24 13.36
C VAL A 126 -33.98 -1.81 13.04
N LEU A 127 -33.54 -1.92 11.77
CA LEU A 127 -32.19 -1.50 11.39
C LEU A 127 -31.93 -0.02 11.70
N LYS A 128 -32.89 0.88 11.39
CA LYS A 128 -32.74 2.30 11.72
C LYS A 128 -32.69 2.53 13.23
N ALA A 129 -33.54 1.85 13.99
CA ALA A 129 -33.59 2.00 15.45
C ALA A 129 -32.33 1.47 16.15
N THR A 130 -31.80 0.32 15.72
CA THR A 130 -30.60 -0.28 16.32
C THR A 130 -29.33 0.46 15.88
N VAL A 131 -29.16 0.77 14.59
CA VAL A 131 -27.94 1.42 14.08
C VAL A 131 -27.78 2.83 14.66
N ALA A 132 -28.88 3.56 14.91
CA ALA A 132 -28.84 4.86 15.55
C ALA A 132 -28.34 4.84 17.02
N GLN A 133 -28.19 3.67 17.64
CA GLN A 133 -27.70 3.53 19.02
C GLN A 133 -26.18 3.29 19.09
N PHE A 134 -25.55 2.91 17.98
CA PHE A 134 -24.12 2.58 17.91
C PHE A 134 -23.36 3.60 17.08
N ASP A 135 -22.12 3.85 17.45
CA ASP A 135 -21.21 4.67 16.66
C ASP A 135 -20.67 3.89 15.46
N ALA A 136 -20.27 4.57 14.39
CA ALA A 136 -19.77 3.92 13.18
C ALA A 136 -18.58 2.96 13.44
N ALA A 137 -17.69 3.30 14.37
CA ALA A 137 -16.57 2.45 14.77
C ALA A 137 -17.00 1.19 15.53
N GLU A 138 -18.07 1.26 16.33
CA GLU A 138 -18.62 0.12 17.06
C GLU A 138 -19.30 -0.88 16.13
N LEU A 139 -19.92 -0.41 15.05
CA LEU A 139 -20.51 -1.25 14.02
C LEU A 139 -19.48 -2.15 13.30
N ILE A 140 -18.21 -1.72 13.26
CA ILE A 140 -17.08 -2.49 12.71
C ILE A 140 -16.54 -3.43 13.78
N THR A 141 -16.19 -2.87 14.95
CA THR A 141 -15.45 -3.60 16.00
C THR A 141 -16.32 -4.59 16.78
N GLN A 142 -17.58 -4.24 17.05
CA GLN A 142 -18.53 -5.03 17.84
C GLN A 142 -19.67 -5.60 16.99
N ARG A 143 -19.37 -5.97 15.74
CA ARG A 143 -20.38 -6.44 14.77
C ARG A 143 -21.21 -7.62 15.29
N GLU A 144 -20.64 -8.51 16.09
CA GLU A 144 -21.35 -9.66 16.65
C GLU A 144 -22.46 -9.24 17.63
N VAL A 145 -22.16 -8.29 18.52
CA VAL A 145 -23.12 -7.75 19.50
C VAL A 145 -24.27 -7.04 18.76
N VAL A 146 -23.93 -6.21 17.78
CA VAL A 146 -24.92 -5.51 16.94
C VAL A 146 -25.79 -6.51 16.17
N SER A 147 -25.19 -7.56 15.61
CA SER A 147 -25.92 -8.61 14.88
C SER A 147 -26.88 -9.38 15.78
N ALA A 148 -26.44 -9.73 17.00
CA ALA A 148 -27.29 -10.39 17.98
C ALA A 148 -28.48 -9.49 18.38
N ARG A 149 -28.23 -8.18 18.56
CA ARG A 149 -29.28 -7.22 18.90
C ARG A 149 -30.31 -7.05 17.78
N ILE A 150 -29.87 -6.86 16.54
CA ILE A 150 -30.75 -6.78 15.36
C ILE A 150 -31.59 -8.05 15.25
N ARG A 151 -30.98 -9.22 15.47
CA ARG A 151 -31.70 -10.51 15.44
C ARG A 151 -32.80 -10.58 16.48
N GLU A 152 -32.51 -10.21 17.73
CA GLU A 152 -33.49 -10.22 18.82
C GLU A 152 -34.66 -9.27 18.54
N ASP A 153 -34.36 -8.03 18.17
CA ASP A 153 -35.37 -7.00 17.90
C ASP A 153 -36.24 -7.40 16.69
N LEU A 154 -35.63 -7.92 15.62
CA LEU A 154 -36.36 -8.36 14.43
C LEU A 154 -37.20 -9.62 14.69
N LEU A 155 -36.72 -10.57 15.51
CA LEU A 155 -37.50 -11.73 15.93
C LEU A 155 -38.73 -11.32 16.73
N ASN A 156 -38.59 -10.40 17.67
CA ASN A 156 -39.71 -9.90 18.47
C ASN A 156 -40.75 -9.18 17.58
N ARG A 157 -40.29 -8.34 16.65
CA ARG A 157 -41.17 -7.63 15.72
C ARG A 157 -41.87 -8.59 14.74
N ALA A 158 -41.17 -9.60 14.21
CA ALA A 158 -41.74 -10.56 13.27
C ALA A 158 -42.81 -11.47 13.91
N ARG A 159 -42.68 -11.78 15.20
CA ARG A 159 -43.68 -12.57 15.96
C ARG A 159 -45.04 -11.88 16.01
N GLU A 160 -45.10 -10.55 16.10
CA GLU A 160 -46.37 -9.80 16.09
C GLU A 160 -47.15 -10.00 14.79
N PHE A 161 -46.45 -10.29 13.69
CA PHE A 161 -47.04 -10.58 12.38
C PHE A 161 -47.18 -12.09 12.09
N ASN A 162 -46.91 -12.95 13.09
CA ASN A 162 -46.91 -14.41 12.96
C ASN A 162 -45.91 -14.94 11.90
N ILE A 163 -44.79 -14.25 11.71
CA ILE A 163 -43.71 -14.68 10.82
C ILE A 163 -42.56 -15.21 11.67
N VAL A 164 -42.06 -16.40 11.34
CA VAL A 164 -40.93 -17.03 12.02
C VAL A 164 -39.66 -16.74 11.23
N LEU A 165 -38.66 -16.17 11.90
CA LEU A 165 -37.32 -16.02 11.33
C LEU A 165 -36.43 -17.15 11.86
N GLU A 166 -35.84 -17.92 10.96
CA GLU A 166 -34.93 -19.01 11.29
C GLU A 166 -33.50 -18.50 11.46
N ASP A 167 -33.10 -17.55 10.61
CA ASP A 167 -31.80 -16.89 10.71
C ASP A 167 -31.87 -15.45 10.22
N VAL A 168 -31.02 -14.62 10.81
CA VAL A 168 -30.84 -13.20 10.49
C VAL A 168 -29.34 -12.93 10.53
N SER A 169 -28.79 -12.47 9.40
CA SER A 169 -27.35 -12.22 9.25
C SER A 169 -27.08 -10.95 8.43
N ILE A 170 -26.13 -10.14 8.89
CA ILE A 170 -25.66 -8.96 8.15
C ILE A 170 -24.73 -9.45 7.03
N THR A 171 -25.11 -9.23 5.77
CA THR A 171 -24.30 -9.61 4.61
C THR A 171 -23.26 -8.55 4.27
N HIS A 172 -23.72 -7.31 4.09
CA HIS A 172 -22.88 -6.18 3.69
C HIS A 172 -23.09 -5.02 4.66
N LEU A 173 -22.00 -4.37 5.04
CA LEU A 173 -21.98 -3.18 5.85
C LEU A 173 -20.94 -2.23 5.25
N THR A 174 -21.41 -1.07 4.79
CA THR A 174 -20.58 -0.12 4.04
C THR A 174 -20.83 1.29 4.56
N PHE A 175 -19.75 2.02 4.80
CA PHE A 175 -19.78 3.42 5.20
C PHE A 175 -19.63 4.31 3.97
N GLY A 176 -19.99 5.60 4.11
CA GLY A 176 -19.66 6.60 3.09
C GLY A 176 -18.15 6.62 2.80
N GLN A 177 -17.77 6.86 1.54
CA GLN A 177 -16.36 6.83 1.12
C GLN A 177 -15.48 7.79 1.91
N GLU A 178 -16.00 8.97 2.27
CA GLU A 178 -15.29 9.97 3.07
C GLU A 178 -14.91 9.44 4.46
N PHE A 179 -15.82 8.72 5.11
CA PHE A 179 -15.56 8.12 6.43
C PHE A 179 -14.53 7.01 6.33
N THR A 180 -14.65 6.11 5.35
CA THR A 180 -13.65 5.05 5.13
C THR A 180 -12.26 5.62 4.93
N LYS A 181 -12.11 6.64 4.07
CA LYS A 181 -10.84 7.34 3.86
C LYS A 181 -10.32 7.99 5.13
N ALA A 182 -11.18 8.65 5.92
CA ALA A 182 -10.77 9.29 7.16
C ALA A 182 -10.32 8.28 8.23
N VAL A 183 -10.97 7.12 8.31
CA VAL A 183 -10.58 6.03 9.22
C VAL A 183 -9.23 5.43 8.81
N GLU A 184 -9.04 5.16 7.51
CA GLU A 184 -7.75 4.69 6.97
C GLU A 184 -6.63 5.69 7.24
N GLN A 185 -6.86 6.98 6.96
CA GLN A 185 -5.89 8.04 7.25
C GLN A 185 -5.57 8.15 8.74
N LYS A 186 -6.58 8.05 9.62
CA LYS A 186 -6.37 8.06 11.07
C LYS A 186 -5.56 6.85 11.52
N GLN A 187 -5.81 5.68 10.93
CA GLN A 187 -5.05 4.47 11.24
C GLN A 187 -3.59 4.60 10.80
N ILE A 188 -3.34 5.13 9.60
CA ILE A 188 -1.98 5.40 9.10
C ILE A 188 -1.27 6.39 10.02
N ALA A 189 -1.90 7.52 10.34
CA ALA A 189 -1.33 8.52 11.24
C ALA A 189 -1.03 7.97 12.64
N GLN A 190 -1.89 7.08 13.17
CA GLN A 190 -1.65 6.43 14.46
C GLN A 190 -0.48 5.44 14.40
N GLN A 191 -0.38 4.65 13.32
CA GLN A 191 0.76 3.76 13.10
C GLN A 191 2.08 4.53 12.93
N ASP A 192 2.05 5.65 12.21
CA ASP A 192 3.22 6.52 12.04
C ASP A 192 3.64 7.15 13.37
N ALA A 193 2.69 7.59 14.19
CA ALA A 193 2.97 8.12 15.52
C ALA A 193 3.55 7.05 16.46
N GLU A 194 3.04 5.82 16.42
CA GLU A 194 3.61 4.69 17.16
C GLU A 194 5.02 4.36 16.69
N ARG A 195 5.24 4.29 15.37
CA ARG A 195 6.56 4.06 14.78
C ARG A 195 7.56 5.15 15.17
N ALA A 196 7.15 6.42 15.12
CA ALA A 196 7.99 7.54 15.54
C ALA A 196 8.39 7.43 17.02
N LYS A 197 7.47 7.03 17.90
CA LYS A 197 7.79 6.76 19.31
C LYS A 197 8.83 5.64 19.46
N PHE A 198 8.68 4.54 18.73
CA PHE A 198 9.66 3.44 18.75
C PHE A 198 11.04 3.87 18.24
N VAL A 199 11.10 4.73 17.22
CA VAL A 199 12.37 5.27 16.71
C VAL A 199 13.05 6.16 17.76
N VAL A 200 12.30 7.03 18.43
CA VAL A 200 12.82 7.88 19.50
C VAL A 200 13.31 7.03 20.68
N GLU A 201 12.52 6.05 21.11
CA GLU A 201 12.90 5.14 22.20
C GLU A 201 14.16 4.34 21.86
N LYS A 202 14.27 3.84 20.61
CA LYS A 202 15.47 3.16 20.12
C LYS A 202 16.69 4.08 20.15
N ALA A 203 16.57 5.31 19.65
CA ALA A 203 17.65 6.29 19.64
C ALA A 203 18.08 6.68 21.07
N GLU A 204 17.13 6.78 22.00
CA GLU A 204 17.43 7.06 23.41
C GLU A 204 18.18 5.90 24.08
N GLN A 205 17.78 4.66 23.81
CA GLN A 205 18.50 3.47 24.29
C GLN A 205 19.89 3.35 23.68
N GLU A 206 20.06 3.60 22.38
CA GLU A 206 21.37 3.60 21.71
C GLU A 206 22.29 4.70 22.29
N ARG A 207 21.76 5.90 22.54
CA ARG A 207 22.49 6.98 23.20
C ARG A 207 22.94 6.56 24.59
N GLN A 208 22.05 5.97 25.39
CA GLN A 208 22.37 5.53 26.74
C GLN A 208 23.40 4.39 26.73
N ALA A 209 23.28 3.45 25.79
CA ALA A 209 24.27 2.39 25.58
C ALA A 209 25.64 2.96 25.20
N SER A 210 25.68 3.98 24.32
CA SER A 210 26.92 4.66 23.92
C SER A 210 27.60 5.37 25.11
N VAL A 211 26.85 6.09 25.95
CA VAL A 211 27.40 6.73 27.16
C VAL A 211 27.96 5.70 28.12
N VAL A 212 27.21 4.64 28.43
CA VAL A 212 27.67 3.57 29.33
C VAL A 212 28.90 2.88 28.75
N ARG A 213 28.95 2.68 27.42
CA ARG A 213 30.12 2.08 26.75
C ARG A 213 31.33 2.99 26.84
N ALA A 214 31.19 4.29 26.58
CA ALA A 214 32.28 5.26 26.66
C ALA A 214 32.82 5.40 28.10
N GLU A 215 31.94 5.39 29.10
CA GLU A 215 32.34 5.38 30.51
C GLU A 215 33.10 4.10 30.87
N GLY A 216 32.59 2.94 30.44
CA GLY A 216 33.25 1.64 30.64
C GLY A 216 34.62 1.56 29.95
N GLU A 217 34.73 2.10 28.73
CA GLU A 217 35.99 2.19 27.98
C GLU A 217 36.98 3.15 28.65
N ALA A 218 36.53 4.31 29.12
CA ALA A 218 37.38 5.28 29.82
C ALA A 218 37.89 4.71 31.16
N GLU A 219 37.04 4.03 31.92
CA GLU A 219 37.43 3.37 33.17
C GLU A 219 38.40 2.21 32.91
N ALA A 220 38.11 1.38 31.90
CA ALA A 220 38.99 0.30 31.47
C ALA A 220 40.35 0.83 30.99
N ALA A 221 40.37 1.88 30.17
CA ALA A 221 41.59 2.53 29.71
C ALA A 221 42.39 3.09 30.89
N SER A 222 41.75 3.78 31.84
CA SER A 222 42.42 4.29 33.05
C SER A 222 43.04 3.17 33.89
N LEU A 223 42.34 2.06 34.03
CA LEU A 223 42.83 0.89 34.78
C LEU A 223 43.98 0.20 34.05
N ILE A 224 43.89 0.07 32.72
CA ILE A 224 44.97 -0.44 31.86
C ILE A 224 46.19 0.46 31.93
N THR A 225 46.05 1.79 31.78
CA THR A 225 47.16 2.75 31.90
C THR A 225 47.83 2.62 33.26
N ARG A 226 47.07 2.58 34.36
CA ARG A 226 47.64 2.40 35.71
C ARG A 226 48.33 1.03 35.89
N ALA A 227 47.87 -0.02 35.22
CA ALA A 227 48.51 -1.32 35.23
C ALA A 227 49.80 -1.34 34.38
N LEU A 228 49.79 -0.67 33.23
CA LEU A 228 50.94 -0.52 32.33
C LEU A 228 52.05 0.34 32.94
N ASP A 229 51.71 1.43 33.63
CA ASP A 229 52.66 2.28 34.37
C ASP A 229 53.46 1.48 35.41
N LYS A 230 52.86 0.42 35.99
CA LYS A 230 53.53 -0.47 36.94
C LYS A 230 54.35 -1.58 36.27
N ALA A 231 54.01 -1.98 35.06
CA ALA A 231 54.58 -3.14 34.37
C ALA A 231 55.64 -2.80 33.30
N GLY A 232 55.77 -1.53 32.90
CA GLY A 232 56.79 -1.04 31.97
C GLY A 232 56.52 -1.33 30.49
N ASP A 233 57.33 -0.74 29.62
CA ASP A 233 57.16 -0.66 28.15
C ASP A 233 57.15 -2.03 27.42
N GLY A 234 57.62 -3.08 28.09
CA GLY A 234 57.62 -4.46 27.59
C GLY A 234 56.22 -5.04 27.38
N LEU A 235 55.24 -4.64 28.20
CA LEU A 235 53.86 -5.15 28.09
C LEU A 235 53.10 -4.50 26.92
N LEU A 236 53.42 -3.24 26.62
CA LEU A 236 52.90 -2.48 25.48
C LEU A 236 53.40 -3.04 24.14
N THR A 237 54.69 -3.38 24.08
CA THR A 237 55.27 -4.03 22.90
C THR A 237 54.69 -5.43 22.69
N MET A 238 54.47 -6.20 23.76
CA MET A 238 53.83 -7.51 23.65
C MET A 238 52.37 -7.41 23.18
N ARG A 239 51.57 -6.49 23.75
CA ARG A 239 50.18 -6.22 23.30
C ARG A 239 50.10 -5.72 21.85
N ARG A 240 51.06 -4.92 21.39
CA ARG A 240 51.16 -4.52 19.97
C ARG A 240 51.37 -5.74 19.07
N ILE A 241 52.28 -6.63 19.46
CA ILE A 241 52.54 -7.87 18.70
C ILE A 241 51.29 -8.75 18.70
N GLU A 242 50.62 -8.94 19.84
CA GLU A 242 49.37 -9.72 19.95
C GLU A 242 48.23 -9.12 19.10
N ALA A 243 48.01 -7.80 19.16
CA ALA A 243 46.99 -7.13 18.35
C ALA A 243 47.29 -7.24 16.86
N SER A 244 48.55 -7.05 16.44
CA SER A 244 48.97 -7.28 15.06
C SER A 244 48.78 -8.74 14.63
N GLN A 245 49.01 -9.69 15.53
CA GLN A 245 48.82 -11.12 15.28
C GLN A 245 47.33 -11.49 15.17
N ASP A 246 46.47 -10.92 16.02
CA ASP A 246 45.01 -11.12 15.97
C ASP A 246 44.38 -10.45 14.75
N ILE A 247 44.84 -9.26 14.36
CA ILE A 247 44.45 -8.61 13.09
C ILE A 247 44.86 -9.49 11.91
N ALA A 248 46.12 -9.94 11.86
CA ALA A 248 46.62 -10.83 10.80
C ALA A 248 45.86 -12.16 10.75
N LYS A 249 45.48 -12.72 11.90
CA LYS A 249 44.72 -13.96 12.02
C LYS A 249 43.25 -13.78 11.65
N THR A 250 42.63 -12.66 12.01
CA THR A 250 41.24 -12.34 11.62
C THR A 250 41.16 -12.12 10.12
N LEU A 251 42.12 -11.38 9.55
CA LEU A 251 42.29 -11.20 8.11
C LEU A 251 42.58 -12.52 7.38
N SER A 252 43.38 -13.43 7.96
CA SER A 252 43.67 -14.72 7.33
C SER A 252 42.51 -15.73 7.43
N THR A 253 41.58 -15.52 8.36
CA THR A 253 40.47 -16.46 8.64
C THR A 253 39.15 -16.03 7.98
N ALA A 254 39.01 -14.75 7.62
CA ALA A 254 37.88 -14.24 6.84
C ALA A 254 37.93 -14.77 5.39
N ARG A 255 37.52 -16.03 5.18
CA ARG A 255 37.12 -16.53 3.87
C ARG A 255 35.71 -16.02 3.59
N ASN A 256 35.60 -15.11 2.62
CA ASN A 256 34.37 -14.51 2.10
C ASN A 256 33.83 -13.33 2.94
N VAL A 257 34.27 -12.12 2.59
CA VAL A 257 33.32 -11.00 2.51
C VAL A 257 32.70 -11.09 1.12
N THR A 258 31.46 -11.54 1.08
CA THR A 258 30.59 -11.53 -0.09
C THR A 258 29.80 -10.23 -0.06
N TYR A 259 29.91 -9.41 -1.12
CA TYR A 259 28.86 -8.46 -1.47
C TYR A 259 28.14 -8.96 -2.75
N LEU A 260 26.83 -8.73 -2.73
CA LEU A 260 25.76 -9.19 -3.62
C LEU A 260 25.96 -8.82 -5.13
N PRO A 261 25.13 -9.38 -6.04
CA PRO A 261 25.56 -9.91 -7.33
C PRO A 261 25.76 -8.86 -8.44
N HIS A 262 26.69 -9.22 -9.32
CA HIS A 262 26.86 -8.84 -10.72
C HIS A 262 25.65 -8.19 -11.40
N GLY A 263 25.84 -6.94 -11.84
CA GLY A 263 25.02 -6.35 -12.89
C GLY A 263 24.79 -4.85 -12.79
N ASN A 264 25.85 -4.03 -12.87
CA ASN A 264 25.90 -2.78 -13.65
C ASN A 264 27.16 -1.97 -13.30
N ASN A 265 28.19 -2.06 -14.14
CA ASN A 265 29.41 -1.24 -14.13
C ASN A 265 29.09 0.25 -14.42
N VAL A 266 28.54 0.95 -13.43
CA VAL A 266 28.26 2.40 -13.50
C VAL A 266 29.38 3.23 -12.86
N LEU A 267 30.08 2.68 -11.86
CA LEU A 267 30.84 3.49 -10.89
C LEU A 267 32.32 3.74 -11.24
N ALA A 268 32.82 3.25 -12.39
CA ALA A 268 34.24 3.32 -12.76
C ALA A 268 34.56 4.19 -14.01
N ALA A 269 33.60 4.96 -14.51
CA ALA A 269 33.78 5.77 -15.73
C ALA A 269 34.38 7.16 -15.45
N VAL A 270 35.32 7.57 -16.29
CA VAL A 270 35.92 8.91 -16.34
C VAL A 270 35.44 9.61 -17.62
N LEU A 271 34.82 10.78 -17.48
CA LEU A 271 34.27 11.54 -18.61
C LEU A 271 35.17 12.73 -18.93
N VAL A 272 35.76 12.73 -20.12
CA VAL A 272 36.67 13.79 -20.57
C VAL A 272 35.90 14.82 -21.39
N GLY A 273 35.76 16.03 -20.87
CA GLY A 273 35.23 17.20 -21.57
C GLY A 273 36.29 18.00 -22.33
N GLU A 274 35.93 19.22 -22.74
CA GLU A 274 36.87 20.19 -23.31
C GLU A 274 37.65 20.93 -22.22
N ARG A 275 36.98 21.27 -21.11
CA ARG A 275 37.54 22.07 -20.00
C ARG A 275 37.48 21.36 -18.65
N VAL A 276 36.65 20.32 -18.51
CA VAL A 276 36.50 19.55 -17.27
C VAL A 276 36.68 18.06 -17.51
N VAL A 277 37.19 17.36 -16.50
CA VAL A 277 37.26 15.89 -16.47
C VAL A 277 36.50 15.43 -15.24
N LEU A 278 35.49 14.58 -15.43
CA LEU A 278 34.74 13.98 -14.33
C LEU A 278 35.39 12.65 -13.96
N VAL A 279 35.74 12.52 -12.69
CA VAL A 279 36.43 11.35 -12.14
C VAL A 279 35.65 10.82 -10.93
N PRO A 280 35.62 9.50 -10.70
CA PRO A 280 35.03 8.94 -9.50
C PRO A 280 35.68 9.50 -8.23
N TYR A 281 34.89 9.72 -7.18
CA TYR A 281 35.38 10.19 -5.88
C TYR A 281 36.21 9.10 -5.19
N ARG A 282 37.38 9.46 -4.64
CA ARG A 282 38.42 8.53 -4.14
C ARG A 282 39.08 9.10 -2.89
N GLU A 283 39.78 8.24 -2.15
CA GLU A 283 40.51 8.60 -0.92
C GLU A 283 41.48 9.78 -1.12
N GLN A 284 42.17 9.84 -2.27
CA GLN A 284 43.08 10.94 -2.62
C GLN A 284 42.39 12.31 -2.70
N HIS A 285 41.07 12.34 -2.95
CA HIS A 285 40.27 13.57 -3.02
C HIS A 285 39.75 14.01 -1.64
N VAL A 286 39.77 13.14 -0.63
CA VAL A 286 39.22 13.41 0.71
C VAL A 286 39.90 14.62 1.37
N PRO A 287 41.23 14.78 1.37
CA PRO A 287 41.86 15.95 2.00
C PRO A 287 41.41 17.29 1.41
N THR A 288 41.28 17.36 0.09
CA THR A 288 40.83 18.56 -0.62
C THR A 288 39.35 18.85 -0.35
N TYR A 289 38.51 17.81 -0.35
CA TYR A 289 37.08 17.93 -0.05
C TYR A 289 36.84 18.38 1.40
N HIS A 290 37.52 17.75 2.36
CA HIS A 290 37.47 18.12 3.78
C HIS A 290 37.81 19.59 3.98
N ALA A 291 38.88 20.07 3.32
CA ALA A 291 39.28 21.47 3.38
C ALA A 291 38.19 22.42 2.87
N TRP A 292 37.40 22.02 1.86
CA TRP A 292 36.24 22.80 1.41
C TRP A 292 35.10 22.77 2.42
N MET A 293 34.84 21.62 3.06
CA MET A 293 33.79 21.48 4.07
C MET A 293 34.10 22.22 5.38
N GLN A 294 35.33 22.68 5.60
CA GLN A 294 35.64 23.63 6.68
C GLN A 294 35.04 25.04 6.44
N ASN A 295 34.62 25.37 5.21
CA ASN A 295 34.03 26.67 4.90
C ASN A 295 32.51 26.65 5.14
N GLU A 296 32.04 27.43 6.11
CA GLU A 296 30.63 27.51 6.50
C GLU A 296 29.72 27.96 5.35
N ALA A 297 30.15 28.93 4.53
CA ALA A 297 29.36 29.41 3.40
C ALA A 297 29.23 28.34 2.28
N LEU A 298 30.21 27.45 2.13
CA LEU A 298 30.11 26.31 1.21
C LEU A 298 29.16 25.24 1.73
N ARG A 299 29.24 24.94 3.03
CA ARG A 299 28.33 23.98 3.68
C ARG A 299 26.88 24.45 3.62
N GLU A 300 26.61 25.71 3.92
CA GLU A 300 25.27 26.30 3.83
C GLU A 300 24.76 26.25 2.39
N ALA A 301 25.59 26.62 1.40
CA ALA A 301 25.20 26.60 -0.01
C ALA A 301 24.95 25.19 -0.58
N THR A 302 25.44 24.14 0.08
CA THR A 302 25.37 22.74 -0.38
C THR A 302 24.46 21.87 0.49
N GLY A 303 23.94 22.41 1.60
CA GLY A 303 23.15 21.65 2.57
C GLY A 303 23.97 20.62 3.38
N SER A 304 25.31 20.78 3.43
CA SER A 304 26.21 19.78 4.03
C SER A 304 26.47 20.02 5.53
N SER A 305 26.50 18.94 6.31
CA SER A 305 26.86 18.97 7.74
C SER A 305 28.38 18.95 7.96
N ALA A 306 28.85 19.46 9.11
CA ALA A 306 30.26 19.40 9.45
C ALA A 306 30.61 17.99 9.92
N LEU A 307 31.59 17.35 9.27
CA LEU A 307 32.11 16.05 9.65
C LEU A 307 33.59 16.19 10.07
N SER A 308 34.04 15.31 10.96
CA SER A 308 35.46 15.14 11.23
C SER A 308 36.17 14.47 10.05
N TYR A 309 37.49 14.63 9.97
CA TYR A 309 38.29 14.02 8.90
C TYR A 309 38.14 12.49 8.87
N GLU A 310 38.09 11.84 10.05
CA GLU A 310 37.92 10.39 10.16
C GLU A 310 36.52 9.96 9.67
N GLU A 311 35.47 10.70 10.03
CA GLU A 311 34.11 10.45 9.55
C GLU A 311 33.98 10.66 8.03
N GLU A 312 34.68 11.61 7.42
CA GLU A 312 34.69 11.80 5.96
C GLU A 312 35.38 10.64 5.23
N VAL A 313 36.49 10.12 5.78
CA VAL A 313 37.16 8.93 5.24
C VAL A 313 36.25 7.71 5.34
N GLU A 314 35.54 7.53 6.46
CA GLU A 314 34.57 6.44 6.63
C GLU A 314 33.37 6.58 5.69
N MET A 315 32.83 7.79 5.53
CA MET A 315 31.76 8.09 4.57
C MET A 315 32.20 7.77 3.14
N GLN A 316 33.40 8.18 2.74
CA GLN A 316 33.96 7.88 1.42
C GLN A 316 34.09 6.37 1.18
N LYS A 317 34.56 5.63 2.19
CA LYS A 317 34.68 4.16 2.13
C LYS A 317 33.31 3.49 2.02
N SER A 318 32.32 3.98 2.78
CA SER A 318 30.96 3.45 2.78
C SER A 318 30.26 3.59 1.41
N TRP A 319 30.59 4.63 0.65
CA TRP A 319 30.04 4.87 -0.68
C TRP A 319 30.68 3.99 -1.77
N ARG A 320 31.81 3.33 -1.51
CA ARG A 320 32.61 2.66 -2.54
C ARG A 320 32.61 1.12 -2.48
N ASN A 321 32.45 0.48 -1.33
CA ASN A 321 32.54 -0.99 -1.15
C ASN A 321 33.58 -1.69 -2.06
N ASP A 322 34.83 -1.68 -1.57
CA ASP A 322 36.03 -2.46 -1.95
C ASP A 322 36.29 -2.78 -3.44
N GLU A 323 37.33 -2.15 -3.98
CA GLU A 323 38.50 -2.87 -4.50
C GLU A 323 39.67 -1.88 -4.62
N ASP A 324 40.70 -2.14 -3.82
CA ASP A 324 42.02 -1.53 -3.95
C ASP A 324 42.75 -2.13 -5.14
N THR A 325 43.13 -1.28 -6.08
CA THR A 325 44.24 -1.56 -6.99
C THR A 325 44.99 -0.25 -7.23
N ASP A 326 46.17 -0.18 -6.63
CA ASP A 326 47.27 0.67 -7.07
C ASP A 326 47.71 0.21 -8.47
N ASP A 327 47.71 1.12 -9.45
CA ASP A 327 48.72 1.14 -10.52
C ASP A 327 48.64 2.40 -11.41
N ASP A 328 49.71 3.19 -11.36
CA ASP A 328 50.47 3.83 -12.45
C ASP A 328 49.74 4.46 -13.67
N ARG A 329 48.60 5.14 -13.48
CA ARG A 329 48.07 6.13 -14.46
C ARG A 329 47.81 7.53 -13.89
N ASP A 330 48.50 7.85 -12.80
CA ASP A 330 48.38 9.11 -12.06
C ASP A 330 48.75 10.37 -12.84
N ALA A 331 49.37 10.29 -14.02
CA ALA A 331 49.89 11.48 -14.72
C ALA A 331 48.81 12.50 -15.16
N LEU A 332 47.58 12.06 -15.47
CA LEU A 332 46.45 12.95 -15.82
C LEU A 332 45.73 13.51 -14.58
N LEU A 333 45.71 12.75 -13.47
CA LEU A 333 45.07 13.15 -12.21
C LEU A 333 45.96 14.09 -11.39
N THR A 334 47.29 13.89 -11.42
CA THR A 334 48.25 14.80 -10.78
C THR A 334 48.39 16.14 -11.48
N THR A 335 47.93 16.28 -12.72
CA THR A 335 48.06 17.53 -13.50
C THR A 335 46.82 18.43 -13.45
N CYS A 336 45.65 17.92 -13.04
CA CYS A 336 44.41 18.68 -12.98
C CYS A 336 44.00 18.97 -11.53
N PRO A 337 43.87 20.26 -11.12
CA PRO A 337 43.37 20.58 -9.80
C PRO A 337 41.89 20.17 -9.67
N MET A 338 41.55 19.56 -8.52
CA MET A 338 40.15 19.34 -8.15
C MET A 338 39.51 20.71 -7.82
N VAL A 339 38.40 21.05 -8.47
CA VAL A 339 37.78 22.38 -8.36
C VAL A 339 36.32 22.36 -7.85
N GLY A 340 35.72 21.17 -7.78
CA GLY A 340 34.33 21.00 -7.37
C GLY A 340 33.90 19.55 -7.29
N ASP A 341 32.63 19.34 -6.96
CA ASP A 341 31.97 18.03 -6.92
C ASP A 341 30.65 18.04 -7.71
N ILE A 342 30.22 16.84 -8.11
CA ILE A 342 28.93 16.61 -8.74
C ILE A 342 28.40 15.26 -8.26
N ASN A 343 27.20 15.27 -7.69
CA ASN A 343 26.58 14.09 -7.09
C ASN A 343 25.25 13.81 -7.78
N LEU A 344 24.98 12.52 -8.02
CA LEU A 344 23.72 12.01 -8.56
C LEU A 344 23.15 10.99 -7.58
N PHE A 345 22.04 11.31 -6.94
CA PHE A 345 21.32 10.41 -6.05
C PHE A 345 20.16 9.77 -6.80
N LEU A 346 20.11 8.44 -6.80
CA LEU A 346 19.08 7.67 -7.48
C LEU A 346 17.98 7.33 -6.48
N SER A 347 16.73 7.58 -6.83
CA SER A 347 15.57 7.27 -6.00
C SER A 347 14.39 6.78 -6.84
N GLU A 348 13.54 5.96 -6.26
CA GLU A 348 12.27 5.60 -6.89
C GLU A 348 11.29 6.77 -6.78
N GLN A 349 10.78 7.20 -7.92
CA GLN A 349 9.75 8.22 -8.04
C GLN A 349 8.41 7.57 -8.40
N TYR A 350 7.36 8.10 -7.79
CA TYR A 350 5.98 7.67 -7.99
C TYR A 350 5.21 8.77 -8.73
N ASP A 351 4.35 8.39 -9.66
CA ASP A 351 3.51 9.35 -10.38
C ASP A 351 2.38 9.83 -9.45
N GLU A 352 2.39 11.11 -9.09
CA GLU A 352 1.36 11.70 -8.21
C GLU A 352 -0.02 11.75 -8.88
N ASN A 353 -0.09 11.70 -10.22
CA ASN A 353 -1.35 11.72 -10.96
C ASN A 353 -1.89 10.33 -11.28
N ASP A 354 -1.06 9.30 -11.15
CA ASP A 354 -1.39 7.91 -11.42
C ASP A 354 -0.72 6.98 -10.39
N ALA A 355 -1.38 6.83 -9.24
CA ALA A 355 -0.88 5.99 -8.14
C ALA A 355 -0.75 4.50 -8.48
N ASP A 356 -1.35 4.06 -9.61
CA ASP A 356 -1.27 2.69 -10.10
C ASP A 356 -0.10 2.49 -11.08
N ALA A 357 0.60 3.56 -11.49
CA ALA A 357 1.77 3.48 -12.35
C ALA A 357 2.98 2.89 -11.60
N PRO A 358 3.78 2.02 -12.23
CA PRO A 358 4.97 1.45 -11.60
C PRO A 358 6.00 2.55 -11.28
N PRO A 359 6.73 2.43 -10.15
CA PRO A 359 7.75 3.40 -9.77
C PRO A 359 8.83 3.50 -10.85
N ARG A 360 9.27 4.73 -11.12
CA ARG A 360 10.31 5.05 -12.11
C ARG A 360 11.56 5.53 -11.40
N MET A 361 12.73 5.21 -11.93
CA MET A 361 13.99 5.70 -11.37
C MET A 361 14.16 7.19 -11.69
N GLY A 362 14.23 8.03 -10.66
CA GLY A 362 14.58 9.43 -10.74
C GLY A 362 16.00 9.71 -10.27
N GLY A 363 16.54 10.85 -10.70
CA GLY A 363 17.90 11.29 -10.37
C GLY A 363 17.91 12.70 -9.79
N GLU A 364 18.30 12.84 -8.53
CA GLU A 364 18.55 14.13 -7.88
C GLU A 364 20.01 14.55 -8.08
N LEU A 365 20.23 15.77 -8.55
CA LEU A 365 21.56 16.28 -8.89
C LEU A 365 21.99 17.44 -8.02
N ASN A 366 23.20 17.34 -7.49
CA ASN A 366 23.88 18.41 -6.78
C ASN A 366 25.22 18.71 -7.46
N VAL A 367 25.57 19.99 -7.59
CA VAL A 367 26.85 20.43 -8.15
C VAL A 367 27.44 21.56 -7.32
N MET A 368 28.74 21.53 -7.10
CA MET A 368 29.47 22.60 -6.43
C MET A 368 30.76 22.90 -7.20
N ILE A 369 31.09 24.18 -7.31
CA ILE A 369 32.45 24.61 -7.65
C ILE A 369 33.00 25.29 -6.41
N ALA A 370 33.79 24.53 -5.64
CA ALA A 370 34.25 24.94 -4.33
C ALA A 370 35.19 26.15 -4.44
N ASP A 371 36.16 26.09 -5.35
CA ASP A 371 37.13 27.16 -5.55
C ASP A 371 36.51 28.34 -6.32
N THR A 372 36.49 29.50 -5.66
CA THR A 372 35.97 30.76 -6.21
C THR A 372 36.67 31.22 -7.49
N ALA A 373 37.95 30.89 -7.68
CA ALA A 373 38.71 31.27 -8.87
C ALA A 373 38.15 30.63 -10.15
N TYR A 374 37.52 29.46 -10.02
CA TYR A 374 37.01 28.66 -11.13
C TYR A 374 35.49 28.84 -11.35
N ARG A 375 34.81 29.64 -10.52
CA ARG A 375 33.38 29.97 -10.69
C ARG A 375 33.16 30.88 -11.89
N ARG A 376 31.95 30.81 -12.47
CA ARG A 376 31.53 31.61 -13.64
C ARG A 376 32.34 31.43 -14.92
N GLN A 377 33.19 30.39 -14.99
CA GLN A 377 33.91 30.02 -16.22
C GLN A 377 33.16 28.97 -17.07
N GLY A 378 31.95 28.58 -16.66
CA GLY A 378 31.12 27.58 -17.37
C GLY A 378 31.50 26.12 -17.12
N LEU A 379 32.37 25.85 -16.13
CA LEU A 379 32.82 24.50 -15.77
C LEU A 379 31.65 23.63 -15.25
N ALA A 380 30.83 24.16 -14.34
CA ALA A 380 29.65 23.45 -13.82
C ALA A 380 28.63 23.11 -14.92
N SER A 381 28.44 24.01 -15.88
CA SER A 381 27.55 23.79 -17.03
C SER A 381 28.05 22.65 -17.91
N GLU A 382 29.36 22.60 -18.19
CA GLU A 382 29.96 21.53 -18.97
C GLU A 382 29.93 20.19 -18.23
N ALA A 383 30.26 20.19 -16.94
CA ALA A 383 30.19 19.01 -16.07
C ALA A 383 28.78 18.39 -16.07
N LEU A 384 27.74 19.22 -15.86
CA LEU A 384 26.35 18.76 -15.91
C LEU A 384 25.95 18.23 -17.30
N ARG A 385 26.34 18.92 -18.39
CA ARG A 385 26.05 18.46 -19.77
C ARG A 385 26.68 17.10 -20.10
N LEU A 386 27.90 16.85 -19.62
CA LEU A 386 28.58 15.56 -19.76
C LEU A 386 27.86 14.48 -18.96
N LEU A 387 27.48 14.78 -17.71
CA LEU A 387 26.76 13.84 -16.85
C LEU A 387 25.37 13.51 -17.41
N PHE A 388 24.59 14.52 -17.85
CA PHE A 388 23.31 14.31 -18.51
C PHE A 388 23.43 13.41 -19.73
N TYR A 389 24.44 13.62 -20.57
CA TYR A 389 24.69 12.75 -21.70
C TYR A 389 24.98 11.32 -21.24
N TYR A 390 25.84 11.14 -20.23
CA TYR A 390 26.21 9.84 -19.72
C TYR A 390 25.02 9.04 -19.15
N VAL A 391 24.10 9.70 -18.44
CA VAL A 391 22.99 9.02 -17.73
C VAL A 391 21.70 8.90 -18.55
N THR A 392 21.51 9.72 -19.58
CA THR A 392 20.26 9.75 -20.38
C THR A 392 20.40 9.25 -21.83
N ALA A 393 21.62 9.11 -22.37
CA ALA A 393 21.77 8.72 -23.77
C ALA A 393 21.39 7.24 -24.00
N ARG A 394 20.52 6.99 -25.00
CA ARG A 394 20.25 5.63 -25.51
C ARG A 394 21.46 5.12 -26.30
N PRO A 395 21.84 3.83 -26.18
CA PRO A 395 22.82 3.24 -27.09
C PRO A 395 22.19 3.14 -28.48
N THR A 396 22.71 3.88 -29.47
CA THR A 396 22.33 3.70 -30.88
C THR A 396 23.59 3.63 -31.75
N PRO A 397 23.58 2.82 -32.83
CA PRO A 397 24.68 1.94 -33.20
C PRO A 397 25.80 2.63 -33.99
N LEU A 398 27.00 2.05 -33.96
CA LEU A 398 27.97 2.21 -35.05
C LEU A 398 28.37 0.84 -35.63
N PRO A 399 28.47 0.74 -36.96
CA PRO A 399 28.90 -0.45 -37.67
C PRO A 399 30.40 -0.64 -37.51
N HIS A 400 30.82 -1.90 -37.41
CA HIS A 400 32.22 -2.36 -37.47
C HIS A 400 33.05 -2.14 -36.18
N GLY A 401 32.81 -3.01 -35.20
CA GLY A 401 33.91 -3.86 -34.74
C GLY A 401 34.74 -3.46 -33.53
N GLU A 402 34.39 -2.42 -32.76
CA GLU A 402 35.07 -2.15 -31.47
C GLU A 402 34.07 -1.82 -30.34
N SER A 403 34.26 -2.50 -29.21
CA SER A 403 33.45 -2.44 -28.00
C SER A 403 33.83 -1.25 -27.11
N GLN A 404 33.03 -0.19 -27.05
CA GLN A 404 33.12 0.82 -25.99
C GLN A 404 31.76 1.44 -25.64
N GLY A 405 31.46 1.50 -24.33
CA GLY A 405 30.55 2.47 -23.73
C GLY A 405 29.07 2.08 -23.64
N ARG A 406 28.71 1.16 -22.74
CA ARG A 406 27.32 1.04 -22.25
C ARG A 406 26.98 2.32 -21.47
N SER A 407 25.88 3.02 -21.79
CA SER A 407 25.26 3.94 -20.81
C SER A 407 24.51 3.07 -19.80
N PRO A 408 24.88 3.08 -18.50
CA PRO A 408 24.46 2.02 -17.59
C PRO A 408 23.24 2.37 -16.72
N LEU A 409 22.74 3.61 -16.76
CA LEU A 409 21.66 4.08 -15.87
C LEU A 409 20.31 4.36 -16.55
N MET A 410 20.28 4.55 -17.88
CA MET A 410 19.04 4.74 -18.68
C MET A 410 17.96 5.59 -17.98
N LEU A 411 18.35 6.71 -17.36
CA LEU A 411 17.40 7.60 -16.71
C LEU A 411 16.58 8.32 -17.78
N ASP A 412 15.27 8.40 -17.57
CA ASP A 412 14.43 9.26 -18.38
C ASP A 412 14.82 10.72 -18.10
N PRO A 413 15.18 11.52 -19.12
CA PRO A 413 15.55 12.92 -18.92
C PRO A 413 14.55 13.69 -18.08
N THR A 414 13.25 13.36 -18.18
CA THR A 414 12.17 14.07 -17.49
C THR A 414 12.09 13.78 -15.98
N HIS A 415 12.81 12.76 -15.50
CA HIS A 415 12.83 12.36 -14.09
C HIS A 415 14.13 12.82 -13.40
N ILE A 416 14.85 13.74 -14.04
CA ILE A 416 16.02 14.40 -13.45
C ILE A 416 15.58 15.72 -12.84
N PHE A 417 15.96 15.91 -11.58
CA PHE A 417 15.61 17.10 -10.80
C PHE A 417 16.77 17.54 -9.90
N SER A 418 16.69 18.76 -9.39
CA SER A 418 17.62 19.33 -8.43
C SER A 418 16.86 20.24 -7.47
N ARG A 419 17.17 20.15 -6.18
CA ARG A 419 16.60 21.04 -5.16
C ARG A 419 17.59 22.14 -4.84
N ILE A 420 17.13 23.37 -4.95
CA ILE A 420 17.97 24.55 -4.80
C ILE A 420 17.28 25.52 -3.85
N HIS A 421 18.04 26.03 -2.88
CA HIS A 421 17.56 27.07 -1.99
C HIS A 421 17.21 28.35 -2.78
N GLU A 422 16.09 29.01 -2.46
CA GLU A 422 15.53 30.15 -3.20
C GLU A 422 16.52 31.33 -3.34
N SER A 423 17.39 31.51 -2.35
CA SER A 423 18.42 32.56 -2.33
C SER A 423 19.59 32.31 -3.30
N ASN A 424 19.76 31.08 -3.79
CA ASN A 424 20.87 30.70 -4.67
C ASN A 424 20.55 30.99 -6.15
N ALA A 425 20.50 32.28 -6.49
CA ALA A 425 20.20 32.75 -7.85
C ALA A 425 21.22 32.25 -8.91
N ALA A 426 22.47 31.96 -8.50
CA ALA A 426 23.50 31.50 -9.42
C ALA A 426 23.25 30.06 -9.90
N SER A 427 22.91 29.14 -8.99
CA SER A 427 22.58 27.76 -9.36
C SER A 427 21.26 27.70 -10.13
N ARG A 428 20.26 28.53 -9.76
CA ARG A 428 19.01 28.64 -10.53
C ARG A 428 19.25 29.02 -11.99
N ALA A 429 19.98 30.10 -12.23
CA ALA A 429 20.30 30.55 -13.59
C ALA A 429 21.09 29.50 -14.40
N LEU A 430 21.95 28.72 -13.72
CA LEU A 430 22.67 27.60 -14.34
C LEU A 430 21.73 26.49 -14.81
N PHE A 431 20.83 26.02 -13.95
CA PHE A 431 19.90 24.93 -14.28
C PHE A 431 18.83 25.38 -15.30
N GLU A 432 18.34 26.62 -15.21
CA GLU A 432 17.46 27.22 -16.22
C GLU A 432 18.15 27.27 -17.60
N ASP A 433 19.43 27.65 -17.70
CA ASP A 433 20.18 27.58 -18.96
C ASP A 433 20.29 26.15 -19.49
N LEU A 434 20.36 25.16 -18.61
CA LEU A 434 20.48 23.75 -18.99
C LEU A 434 19.16 23.11 -19.44
N GLY A 435 18.05 23.83 -19.34
CA GLY A 435 16.72 23.39 -19.79
C GLY A 435 15.80 22.92 -18.65
N PHE A 436 16.13 23.22 -17.40
CA PHE A 436 15.28 22.94 -16.24
C PHE A 436 14.23 24.03 -16.07
N VAL A 437 13.08 23.64 -15.53
CA VAL A 437 11.97 24.53 -15.19
C VAL A 437 11.61 24.33 -13.73
N VAL A 438 11.14 25.38 -13.07
CA VAL A 438 10.63 25.31 -11.69
C VAL A 438 9.40 24.39 -11.67
N GLY A 439 9.50 23.27 -10.95
CA GLY A 439 8.44 22.28 -10.80
C GLY A 439 7.61 22.50 -9.54
N LYS A 440 8.27 22.52 -8.37
CA LYS A 440 7.63 22.66 -7.05
C LYS A 440 8.37 23.68 -6.20
N GLU A 441 7.64 24.51 -5.47
CA GLU A 441 8.19 25.46 -4.51
C GLU A 441 7.80 25.03 -3.10
N SER A 442 8.79 24.92 -2.21
CA SER A 442 8.59 24.55 -0.81
C SER A 442 8.75 25.78 0.08
N ASN A 443 7.62 26.43 0.38
CA ASN A 443 7.57 27.60 1.27
C ASN A 443 8.05 27.30 2.70
N VAL A 444 8.10 26.03 3.10
CA VAL A 444 8.49 25.60 4.46
C VAL A 444 10.01 25.58 4.63
N PHE A 445 10.73 25.23 3.57
CA PHE A 445 12.20 25.08 3.58
C PHE A 445 12.92 26.14 2.75
N SER A 446 12.18 27.07 2.12
CA SER A 446 12.73 28.07 1.19
C SER A 446 13.58 27.42 0.09
N GLU A 447 13.12 26.27 -0.41
CA GLU A 447 13.77 25.49 -1.46
C GLU A 447 12.80 25.30 -2.63
N MET A 448 13.36 25.29 -3.84
CA MET A 448 12.62 25.04 -5.07
C MET A 448 13.20 23.85 -5.81
N GLU A 449 12.32 23.01 -6.34
CA GLU A 449 12.66 21.86 -7.15
C GLU A 449 12.63 22.27 -8.62
N LEU A 450 13.80 22.20 -9.26
CA LEU A 450 13.97 22.38 -10.69
C LEU A 450 13.98 20.99 -11.35
N GLN A 451 13.16 20.82 -12.38
CA GLN A 451 13.03 19.55 -13.10
C GLN A 451 13.04 19.76 -14.61
N VAL A 452 13.37 18.70 -15.34
CA VAL A 452 13.29 18.70 -16.80
C VAL A 452 11.88 18.31 -17.21
N VAL A 453 11.10 19.23 -17.77
CA VAL A 453 9.75 18.93 -18.26
C VAL A 453 9.78 18.42 -19.71
N ASP A 454 10.69 18.95 -20.52
CA ASP A 454 10.87 18.56 -21.92
C ASP A 454 12.28 17.97 -22.14
N ALA A 455 12.33 16.68 -22.45
CA ALA A 455 13.57 15.95 -22.73
C ALA A 455 14.37 16.54 -23.92
N SER A 456 13.72 17.27 -24.83
CA SER A 456 14.38 17.91 -25.96
C SER A 456 15.06 19.23 -25.58
N ALA A 457 14.59 19.90 -24.53
CA ALA A 457 15.17 21.13 -24.01
C ALA A 457 16.46 20.90 -23.20
N LEU A 458 16.68 19.66 -22.71
CA LEU A 458 17.86 19.31 -21.92
C LEU A 458 19.14 19.39 -22.76
N LYS A 459 19.99 20.37 -22.44
CA LYS A 459 21.31 20.55 -23.08
C LYS A 459 22.25 19.42 -22.65
N ARG A 460 22.80 18.71 -23.64
CA ARG A 460 23.72 17.57 -23.45
C ARG A 460 24.94 17.76 -24.33
N THR A 461 26.10 17.33 -23.84
CA THR A 461 27.36 17.37 -24.60
C THR A 461 28.01 15.99 -24.50
N ALA A 462 28.31 15.39 -25.65
CA ALA A 462 29.00 14.12 -25.67
C ALA A 462 30.45 14.30 -25.14
N PRO A 463 30.94 13.41 -24.27
CA PRO A 463 32.32 13.44 -23.83
C PRO A 463 33.27 13.21 -25.02
N ARG A 464 34.43 13.88 -25.00
CA ARG A 464 35.51 13.65 -25.99
C ARG A 464 36.07 12.24 -25.88
N ALA A 465 36.11 11.71 -24.68
CA ALA A 465 36.45 10.32 -24.38
C ALA A 465 35.71 9.87 -23.12
N VAL A 466 35.27 8.62 -23.12
CA VAL A 466 34.86 7.90 -21.91
C VAL A 466 35.95 6.90 -21.63
N LEU A 467 36.71 7.12 -20.56
CA LEU A 467 37.71 6.18 -20.11
C LEU A 467 37.09 5.32 -19.01
N PHE A 468 37.44 4.05 -18.96
CA PHE A 468 37.09 3.18 -17.85
C PHE A 468 38.36 2.90 -17.06
N TRP A 469 38.29 3.06 -15.74
CA TRP A 469 39.36 2.60 -14.88
C TRP A 469 39.42 1.07 -14.96
N PRO A 470 40.60 0.44 -15.18
CA PRO A 470 40.66 -1.00 -15.40
C PRO A 470 40.19 -1.78 -14.17
N GLU A 471 39.37 -2.82 -14.42
CA GLU A 471 39.19 -3.96 -13.50
C GLU A 471 40.54 -4.69 -13.39
N ALA A 472 40.88 -5.15 -12.19
CA ALA A 472 41.91 -6.15 -12.03
C ALA A 472 41.53 -7.38 -12.88
N GLY A 473 42.34 -7.70 -13.89
CA GLY A 473 42.54 -9.04 -14.46
C GLY A 473 41.33 -9.85 -14.98
N VAL A 474 41.47 -10.35 -16.21
CA VAL A 474 40.83 -11.59 -16.68
C VAL A 474 41.01 -12.74 -15.68
#